data_AF-A0A7X8AI76-F1
#
_entry.id   AF-A0A7X8AI76-F1
#
_cell.length_a   1.000
_cell.length_b   1.000
_cell.length_c   1.000
_cell.angle_alpha   90.00
_cell.angle_beta   90.00
_cell.angle_gamma   90.00
#
_symmetry.space_group_name_H-M   'P 1'
#
loop_
_entity.id
_entity.type
_entity.pdbx_description
1 polymer ?
#
loop_
_entity_poly.entity_id
_entity_poly.type
_entity_poly.pdbx_seq_one_letter_code
_entity_poly.pdbx_strand_id
1 'polypeptide(L)'
;MYKNKIFRLILSFLFAILFCHAAFAASNIALTSAGQSPDAMMVKVVLKKMDVEVDFDSAMDPAAIKDNHKVLIVVVGGSSKGLGAAGIDQDQEKARIEEILKIANEKGLKILVMHVGGASRRGTLSDLFLDTVVPHADYVIYVKGANEDGYFTKVSEEKKIPVEESETIRALDEHLKKVLGEWGVI
;
A
#
# COMPACT_ATOMS: atom_id res chain seq x y z
N MET A 1 49.67 -25.94 25.65
CA MET A 1 48.75 -24.87 26.13
C MET A 1 48.38 -23.81 25.09
N TYR A 2 49.21 -23.53 24.07
CA TYR A 2 48.94 -22.48 23.05
C TYR A 2 47.90 -22.85 21.96
N LYS A 3 47.87 -24.13 21.52
CA LYS A 3 46.93 -24.61 20.48
C LYS A 3 45.45 -24.42 20.84
N ASN A 4 45.09 -24.61 22.12
CA ASN A 4 43.70 -24.50 22.57
C ASN A 4 43.22 -23.04 22.68
N LYS A 5 44.14 -22.08 22.80
CA LYS A 5 43.79 -20.64 22.78
C LYS A 5 43.55 -20.14 21.37
N ILE A 6 44.37 -20.57 20.39
CA ILE A 6 44.21 -20.23 18.97
C ILE A 6 42.92 -20.88 18.42
N PHE A 7 42.66 -22.14 18.76
CA PHE A 7 41.41 -22.80 18.37
C PHE A 7 40.16 -22.14 18.97
N ARG A 8 40.22 -21.69 20.23
CA ARG A 8 39.14 -20.90 20.85
C ARG A 8 38.97 -19.52 20.21
N LEU A 9 40.05 -18.85 19.82
CA LEU A 9 39.99 -17.55 19.14
C LEU A 9 39.35 -17.67 17.75
N ILE A 10 39.69 -18.71 16.99
CA ILE A 10 39.13 -19.00 15.66
C ILE A 10 37.65 -19.40 15.79
N LEU A 11 37.29 -20.19 16.79
CA LEU A 11 35.90 -20.60 17.03
C LEU A 11 35.01 -19.42 17.48
N SER A 12 35.56 -18.48 18.27
CA SER A 12 34.88 -17.24 18.64
C SER A 12 34.75 -16.26 17.46
N PHE A 13 35.70 -16.25 16.53
CA PHE A 13 35.61 -15.45 15.30
C PHE A 13 34.58 -16.04 14.31
N LEU A 14 34.47 -17.37 14.23
CA LEU A 14 33.49 -18.06 13.39
C LEU A 14 32.05 -17.87 13.91
N PHE A 15 31.87 -17.72 15.22
CA PHE A 15 30.56 -17.45 15.82
C PHE A 15 30.11 -15.99 15.65
N ALA A 16 31.04 -15.05 15.52
CA ALA A 16 30.73 -13.63 15.26
C ALA A 16 30.29 -13.37 13.81
N ILE A 17 30.71 -14.21 12.86
CA ILE A 17 30.28 -14.12 11.44
C ILE A 17 28.87 -14.71 11.23
N LEU A 18 28.38 -15.55 12.16
CA LEU A 18 27.02 -16.10 12.10
C LEU A 18 25.93 -15.14 12.61
N PHE A 19 26.30 -14.00 13.18
CA PHE A 19 25.41 -12.84 13.36
C PHE A 19 25.46 -11.93 12.13
N CYS A 20 25.37 -12.54 10.93
CA CYS A 20 24.85 -11.81 9.78
C CYS A 20 23.42 -11.43 10.17
N HIS A 21 23.27 -10.18 10.60
CA HIS A 21 21.98 -9.58 10.85
C HIS A 21 21.16 -9.85 9.59
N ALA A 22 20.12 -10.67 9.72
CA ALA A 22 18.95 -10.51 8.88
C ALA A 22 18.43 -9.10 9.20
N ALA A 23 19.04 -8.09 8.59
CA ALA A 23 18.38 -6.83 8.36
C ALA A 23 17.17 -7.23 7.55
N PHE A 24 16.03 -7.39 8.23
CA PHE A 24 14.74 -7.40 7.55
C PHE A 24 14.78 -6.17 6.66
N ALA A 25 14.88 -6.39 5.35
CA ALA A 25 14.95 -5.31 4.39
C ALA A 25 13.70 -4.46 4.66
N ALA A 26 13.90 -3.22 5.12
CA ALA A 26 12.80 -2.33 5.41
C ALA A 26 11.98 -2.21 4.12
N SER A 27 10.67 -2.46 4.21
CA SER A 27 9.81 -2.45 3.03
C SER A 27 9.90 -1.09 2.33
N ASN A 28 9.94 -1.12 1.01
CA ASN A 28 9.91 0.04 0.13
C ASN A 28 8.48 0.45 -0.26
N ILE A 29 7.45 -0.21 0.29
CA ILE A 29 6.04 0.03 -0.01
C ILE A 29 5.28 0.33 1.29
N ALA A 30 4.66 1.51 1.35
CA ALA A 30 3.66 1.83 2.36
C ALA A 30 2.26 1.43 1.85
N LEU A 31 1.43 0.85 2.71
CA LEU A 31 0.05 0.47 2.39
C LEU A 31 -0.91 1.00 3.46
N THR A 32 -1.89 1.80 3.05
CA THR A 32 -2.93 2.34 3.95
C THR A 32 -4.33 2.17 3.38
N SER A 33 -5.34 2.23 4.26
CA SER A 33 -6.72 2.44 3.85
C SER A 33 -7.01 3.93 3.69
N ALA A 34 -7.91 4.26 2.76
CA ALA A 34 -8.67 5.49 2.71
C ALA A 34 -10.15 5.15 2.92
N GLY A 35 -10.69 5.46 4.10
CA GLY A 35 -12.07 5.14 4.49
C GLY A 35 -12.22 3.96 5.45
N GLN A 36 -11.11 3.45 6.00
CA GLN A 36 -11.06 2.40 7.04
C GLN A 36 -11.84 1.12 6.68
N SER A 37 -11.81 0.71 5.41
CA SER A 37 -12.39 -0.56 4.98
C SER A 37 -11.44 -1.75 5.21
N PRO A 38 -12.00 -2.97 5.40
CA PRO A 38 -11.18 -4.19 5.45
C PRO A 38 -10.47 -4.52 4.13
N ASP A 39 -10.83 -3.81 3.05
CA ASP A 39 -10.34 -4.02 1.69
C ASP A 39 -8.81 -3.85 1.62
N ALA A 40 -8.23 -2.94 2.42
CA ALA A 40 -6.77 -2.74 2.50
C ALA A 40 -6.04 -3.98 3.04
N MET A 41 -6.64 -4.70 4.00
CA MET A 41 -6.10 -5.98 4.49
C MET A 41 -6.16 -7.06 3.40
N MET A 42 -7.20 -7.06 2.57
CA MET A 42 -7.30 -8.01 1.45
C MET A 42 -6.15 -7.82 0.46
N VAL A 43 -5.83 -6.56 0.13
CA VAL A 43 -4.66 -6.22 -0.71
C VAL A 43 -3.35 -6.65 -0.03
N LYS A 44 -3.18 -6.39 1.27
CA LYS A 44 -2.01 -6.86 2.03
C LYS A 44 -1.83 -8.38 1.91
N VAL A 45 -2.92 -9.15 2.02
CA VAL A 45 -2.88 -10.60 1.89
C VAL A 45 -2.43 -11.04 0.49
N VAL A 46 -2.86 -10.34 -0.56
CA VAL A 46 -2.38 -10.61 -1.93
C VAL A 46 -0.89 -10.32 -2.07
N LEU A 47 -0.43 -9.15 -1.62
CA LEU A 47 0.99 -8.77 -1.65
C LEU A 47 1.87 -9.76 -0.87
N LYS A 48 1.41 -10.19 0.31
CA LYS A 48 2.10 -11.23 1.09
C LYS A 48 2.20 -12.56 0.34
N LYS A 49 1.16 -12.98 -0.40
CA LYS A 49 1.21 -14.19 -1.23
C LYS A 49 2.19 -14.07 -2.39
N MET A 50 2.48 -12.84 -2.81
CA MET A 50 3.50 -12.52 -3.82
C MET A 50 4.92 -12.42 -3.22
N ASP A 51 5.09 -12.69 -1.93
CA ASP A 51 6.34 -12.47 -1.19
C ASP A 51 6.80 -11.00 -1.18
N VAL A 52 5.84 -10.08 -1.28
CA VAL A 52 6.06 -8.62 -1.25
C VAL A 52 5.75 -8.12 0.16
N GLU A 53 6.80 -7.76 0.88
CA GLU A 53 6.69 -7.15 2.22
C GLU A 53 6.24 -5.69 2.12
N VAL A 54 5.30 -5.29 2.97
CA VAL A 54 4.72 -3.93 3.01
C VAL A 54 4.64 -3.40 4.43
N ASP A 55 4.92 -2.12 4.59
CA ASP A 55 4.61 -1.38 5.82
C ASP A 55 3.11 -1.04 5.80
N PHE A 56 2.30 -1.90 6.41
CA PHE A 56 0.84 -1.75 6.46
C PHE A 56 0.35 -1.18 7.78
N ASP A 57 -0.45 -0.14 7.68
CA ASP A 57 -1.34 0.35 8.73
C ASP A 57 -2.63 0.85 8.08
N SER A 58 -3.79 0.36 8.52
CA SER A 58 -5.08 0.81 7.97
C SER A 58 -5.35 2.29 8.25
N ALA A 59 -4.85 2.79 9.37
CA ALA A 59 -4.96 4.18 9.81
C ALA A 59 -3.58 4.82 9.92
N MET A 60 -2.72 4.53 8.93
CA MET A 60 -1.33 5.00 8.89
C MET A 60 -1.21 6.46 9.31
N ASP A 61 -0.35 6.71 10.28
CA ASP A 61 0.07 8.05 10.66
C ASP A 61 0.90 8.65 9.50
N PRO A 62 0.62 9.87 9.03
CA PRO A 62 1.43 10.53 8.01
C PRO A 62 2.94 10.54 8.30
N ALA A 63 3.34 10.61 9.57
CA ALA A 63 4.74 10.56 10.01
C ALA A 63 5.39 9.17 9.85
N ALA A 64 4.59 8.11 9.60
CA ALA A 64 5.08 6.77 9.37
C ALA A 64 5.60 6.54 7.93
N ILE A 65 5.44 7.51 7.02
CA ILE A 65 6.04 7.47 5.69
C ILE A 65 7.55 7.71 5.80
N LYS A 66 8.33 6.65 5.55
CA LYS A 66 9.78 6.60 5.72
C LYS A 66 10.51 7.04 4.45
N ASP A 67 11.78 7.41 4.59
CA ASP A 67 12.63 7.84 3.46
C ASP A 67 12.96 6.70 2.48
N ASN A 68 12.86 5.44 2.90
CA ASN A 68 13.09 4.28 2.04
C ASN A 68 11.83 3.85 1.28
N HIS A 69 10.66 4.43 1.56
CA HIS A 69 9.45 4.16 0.79
C HIS A 69 9.56 4.76 -0.61
N LYS A 70 9.26 3.95 -1.61
CA LYS A 70 9.21 4.32 -3.03
C LYS A 70 7.78 4.35 -3.56
N VAL A 71 6.89 3.56 -2.95
CA VAL A 71 5.49 3.43 -3.36
C VAL A 71 4.59 3.64 -2.16
N LEU A 72 3.51 4.39 -2.37
CA LEU A 72 2.35 4.42 -1.50
C LEU A 72 1.19 3.72 -2.22
N ILE A 73 0.68 2.65 -1.61
CA ILE A 73 -0.57 2.00 -2.03
C ILE A 73 -1.69 2.52 -1.13
N VAL A 74 -2.68 3.18 -1.73
CA VAL A 74 -3.88 3.66 -1.04
C VAL A 74 -5.08 2.84 -1.48
N VAL A 75 -5.63 2.04 -0.56
CA VAL A 75 -6.81 1.23 -0.84
C VAL A 75 -8.05 1.97 -0.38
N VAL A 76 -8.87 2.38 -1.35
CA VAL A 76 -10.04 3.22 -1.14
C VAL A 76 -11.27 2.34 -0.96
N GLY A 77 -12.01 2.62 0.11
CA GLY A 77 -13.30 2.01 0.40
C GLY A 77 -13.86 2.59 1.69
N GLY A 78 -14.95 3.33 1.59
CA GLY A 78 -15.62 3.93 2.73
C GLY A 78 -16.30 2.89 3.62
N SER A 79 -16.03 2.95 4.92
CA SER A 79 -16.71 2.13 5.94
C SER A 79 -17.11 2.99 7.13
N SER A 80 -18.39 3.33 7.25
CA SER A 80 -18.90 4.05 8.43
C SER A 80 -18.63 3.27 9.73
N LYS A 81 -18.68 1.94 9.69
CA LYS A 81 -18.31 1.08 10.83
C LYS A 81 -16.81 1.15 11.12
N GLY A 82 -15.97 1.16 10.08
CA GLY A 82 -14.51 1.29 10.22
C GLY A 82 -14.11 2.62 10.83
N LEU A 83 -14.67 3.73 10.32
CA LEU A 83 -14.48 5.07 10.87
C LEU A 83 -14.90 5.14 12.35
N GLY A 84 -16.09 4.60 12.68
CA GLY A 84 -16.56 4.54 14.06
C GLY A 84 -15.65 3.71 14.98
N ALA A 85 -15.07 2.62 14.49
CA ALA A 85 -14.12 1.82 15.26
C ALA A 85 -12.75 2.51 15.45
N ALA A 86 -12.34 3.32 14.47
CA ALA A 86 -11.15 4.17 14.55
C ALA A 86 -11.38 5.44 15.41
N GLY A 87 -12.63 5.74 15.77
CA GLY A 87 -12.97 6.92 16.58
C GLY A 87 -12.83 8.24 15.82
N ILE A 88 -12.96 8.21 14.49
CA ILE A 88 -12.84 9.37 13.60
C ILE A 88 -14.07 9.50 12.70
N ASP A 89 -14.33 10.72 12.22
CA ASP A 89 -15.31 10.97 11.17
C ASP A 89 -14.69 11.02 9.76
N GLN A 90 -15.53 11.27 8.75
CA GLN A 90 -15.10 11.32 7.35
C GLN A 90 -14.17 12.50 7.03
N ASP A 91 -14.31 13.63 7.74
CA ASP A 91 -13.53 14.84 7.49
C ASP A 91 -12.14 14.69 8.11
N GLN A 92 -12.06 14.10 9.30
CA GLN A 92 -10.81 13.71 9.95
C GLN A 92 -10.05 12.67 9.11
N GLU A 93 -10.75 11.66 8.58
CA GLU A 93 -10.14 10.67 7.70
C GLU A 93 -9.65 11.30 6.39
N LYS A 94 -10.44 12.20 5.80
CA LYS A 94 -10.06 12.94 4.60
C LYS A 94 -8.80 13.78 4.84
N ALA A 95 -8.73 14.51 5.96
CA ALA A 95 -7.55 15.30 6.32
C ALA A 95 -6.30 14.43 6.50
N ARG A 96 -6.43 13.26 7.15
CA ARG A 96 -5.33 12.29 7.28
C ARG A 96 -4.82 11.82 5.92
N ILE A 97 -5.73 11.48 5.02
CA ILE A 97 -5.40 11.05 3.65
C ILE A 97 -4.70 12.18 2.88
N GLU A 98 -5.22 13.41 2.95
CA GLU A 98 -4.60 14.58 2.31
C GLU A 98 -3.17 14.82 2.80
N GLU A 99 -2.91 14.64 4.10
CA GLU A 99 -1.56 14.78 4.66
C GLU A 99 -0.62 13.65 4.19
N ILE A 100 -1.07 12.40 4.17
CA ILE A 100 -0.32 11.28 3.58
C ILE A 100 0.05 11.56 2.13
N LEU A 101 -0.93 12.00 1.32
CA LEU A 101 -0.73 12.29 -0.09
C LEU A 101 0.25 13.44 -0.29
N LYS A 102 0.16 14.49 0.52
CA LYS A 102 1.11 15.60 0.50
C LYS A 102 2.55 15.11 0.74
N ILE A 103 2.78 14.34 1.81
CA ILE A 103 4.10 13.80 2.15
C ILE A 103 4.62 12.87 1.05
N ALA A 104 3.76 11.99 0.52
CA ALA A 104 4.13 11.08 -0.57
C ALA A 104 4.56 11.85 -1.82
N ASN A 105 3.83 12.90 -2.20
CA ASN A 105 4.19 13.77 -3.34
C ASN A 105 5.49 14.55 -3.09
N GLU A 106 5.67 15.12 -1.89
CA GLU A 106 6.89 15.85 -1.52
C GLU A 106 8.14 14.96 -1.55
N LYS A 107 7.99 13.70 -1.15
CA LYS A 107 9.06 12.68 -1.19
C LYS A 107 9.20 12.01 -2.57
N GLY A 108 8.30 12.29 -3.52
CA GLY A 108 8.32 11.71 -4.86
C GLY A 108 8.00 10.22 -4.92
N LEU A 109 7.18 9.71 -4.00
CA LEU A 109 6.68 8.33 -4.05
C LEU A 109 5.74 8.16 -5.24
N LYS A 110 5.75 6.97 -5.83
CA LYS A 110 4.68 6.54 -6.75
C LYS A 110 3.42 6.20 -5.97
N ILE A 111 2.27 6.69 -6.44
CA ILE A 111 0.98 6.49 -5.77
C ILE A 111 0.12 5.53 -6.58
N LEU A 112 -0.09 4.33 -6.03
CA LEU A 112 -1.02 3.34 -6.56
C LEU A 112 -2.34 3.41 -5.79
N VAL A 113 -3.41 3.75 -6.48
CA VAL A 113 -4.76 3.76 -5.91
C VAL A 113 -5.46 2.46 -6.25
N MET A 114 -6.08 1.83 -5.26
CA MET A 114 -6.80 0.59 -5.45
C MET A 114 -8.22 0.69 -4.91
N HIS A 115 -9.21 0.25 -5.69
CA HIS A 115 -10.60 0.10 -5.24
C HIS A 115 -11.07 -1.34 -5.45
N VAL A 116 -11.00 -2.17 -4.40
CA VAL A 116 -11.15 -3.62 -4.54
C VAL A 116 -12.48 -4.17 -4.01
N GLY A 117 -13.31 -3.33 -3.40
CA GLY A 117 -14.62 -3.73 -2.85
C GLY A 117 -15.75 -3.87 -3.88
N GLY A 118 -15.45 -3.68 -5.17
CA GLY A 118 -16.42 -3.79 -6.26
C GLY A 118 -17.58 -2.79 -6.14
N ALA A 119 -18.74 -3.14 -6.73
CA ALA A 119 -19.97 -2.35 -6.68
C ALA A 119 -20.42 -2.06 -5.24
N SER A 120 -20.28 -3.04 -4.33
CA SER A 120 -20.71 -2.93 -2.93
C SER A 120 -19.99 -1.85 -2.13
N ARG A 121 -18.83 -1.40 -2.63
CA ARG A 121 -18.03 -0.35 -2.01
C ARG A 121 -18.09 0.96 -2.79
N ARG A 122 -18.94 1.10 -3.80
CA ARG A 122 -19.24 2.41 -4.41
C ARG A 122 -20.32 3.15 -3.61
N GLY A 123 -20.40 4.47 -3.82
CA GLY A 123 -21.33 5.35 -3.13
C GLY A 123 -20.62 6.47 -2.36
N THR A 124 -21.41 7.40 -1.83
CA THR A 124 -20.98 8.74 -1.38
C THR A 124 -19.70 8.76 -0.54
N LEU A 125 -19.59 7.87 0.46
CA LEU A 125 -18.42 7.88 1.35
C LEU A 125 -17.14 7.41 0.64
N SER A 126 -17.22 6.37 -0.19
CA SER A 126 -16.07 5.94 -0.98
C SER A 126 -15.73 6.94 -2.06
N ASP A 127 -16.74 7.53 -2.71
CA ASP A 127 -16.56 8.50 -3.77
C ASP A 127 -15.85 9.76 -3.23
N LEU A 128 -16.20 10.22 -2.01
CA LEU A 128 -15.47 11.29 -1.30
C LEU A 128 -13.97 11.01 -1.20
N PHE A 129 -13.60 9.79 -0.80
CA PHE A 129 -12.19 9.42 -0.66
C PHE A 129 -11.52 9.17 -2.02
N LEU A 130 -12.24 8.60 -3.00
CA LEU A 130 -11.73 8.45 -4.37
C LEU A 130 -11.41 9.81 -4.98
N ASP A 131 -12.32 10.77 -4.84
CA ASP A 131 -12.13 12.14 -5.35
C ASP A 131 -10.95 12.86 -4.67
N THR A 132 -10.63 12.47 -3.44
CA THR A 132 -9.46 12.98 -2.71
C THR A 132 -8.16 12.34 -3.20
N VAL A 133 -8.14 11.02 -3.41
CA VAL A 133 -6.89 10.26 -3.67
C VAL A 133 -6.55 10.21 -5.16
N VAL A 134 -7.53 9.96 -6.03
CA VAL A 134 -7.32 9.74 -7.48
C VAL A 134 -6.58 10.88 -8.18
N PRO A 135 -6.79 12.19 -7.88
CA PRO A 135 -6.00 13.26 -8.49
C PRO A 135 -4.48 13.14 -8.31
N HIS A 136 -4.03 12.39 -7.30
CA HIS A 136 -2.61 12.19 -6.99
C HIS A 136 -2.07 10.84 -7.51
N ALA A 137 -2.91 10.03 -8.16
CA ALA A 137 -2.54 8.68 -8.56
C ALA A 137 -1.61 8.67 -9.79
N ASP A 138 -0.56 7.85 -9.72
CA ASP A 138 0.22 7.45 -10.90
C ASP A 138 -0.44 6.26 -11.63
N TYR A 139 -1.22 5.44 -10.92
CA TYR A 139 -1.93 4.29 -11.45
C TYR A 139 -3.16 3.98 -10.61
N VAL A 140 -4.22 3.47 -11.25
CA VAL A 140 -5.43 3.01 -10.57
C VAL A 140 -5.72 1.55 -10.95
N ILE A 141 -5.97 0.71 -9.95
CA ILE A 141 -6.52 -0.64 -10.15
C ILE A 141 -7.87 -0.72 -9.45
N TYR A 142 -8.91 -1.18 -10.16
CA TYR A 142 -10.21 -1.42 -9.54
C TYR A 142 -10.70 -2.83 -9.82
N VAL A 143 -11.50 -3.39 -8.93
CA VAL A 143 -12.14 -4.70 -9.16
C VAL A 143 -13.45 -4.51 -9.91
N LYS A 144 -13.71 -5.43 -10.85
CA LYS A 144 -14.92 -5.49 -11.66
C LYS A 144 -16.21 -5.21 -10.88
N GLY A 145 -17.12 -4.48 -11.52
CA GLY A 145 -18.35 -3.96 -10.91
C GLY A 145 -18.16 -2.64 -10.16
N ALA A 146 -16.92 -2.22 -9.85
CA ALA A 146 -16.70 -0.92 -9.25
C ALA A 146 -16.89 0.26 -10.23
N ASN A 147 -17.00 0.01 -11.53
CA ASN A 147 -17.09 1.03 -12.58
C ASN A 147 -18.44 1.05 -13.31
N GLU A 148 -19.50 0.51 -12.70
CA GLU A 148 -20.85 0.46 -13.33
C GLU A 148 -21.42 1.85 -13.67
N ASP A 149 -21.00 2.89 -12.94
CA ASP A 149 -21.38 4.29 -13.17
C ASP A 149 -20.39 5.07 -14.07
N GLY A 150 -19.35 4.39 -14.56
CA GLY A 150 -18.30 4.96 -15.39
C GLY A 150 -17.31 5.87 -14.67
N TYR A 151 -17.26 5.88 -13.32
CA TYR A 151 -16.32 6.71 -12.56
C TYR A 151 -14.86 6.55 -13.03
N PHE A 152 -14.36 5.32 -13.07
CA PHE A 152 -12.98 5.03 -13.44
C PHE A 152 -12.71 5.24 -14.93
N THR A 153 -13.73 5.09 -15.78
CA THR A 153 -13.63 5.46 -17.20
C THR A 153 -13.39 6.96 -17.35
N LYS A 154 -14.17 7.80 -16.66
CA LYS A 154 -14.00 9.27 -16.68
C LYS A 154 -12.63 9.68 -16.14
N VAL A 155 -12.18 9.07 -15.06
CA VAL A 155 -10.85 9.29 -14.49
C VAL A 155 -9.74 9.03 -15.52
N SER A 156 -9.84 7.91 -16.24
CA SER A 156 -8.85 7.56 -17.27
C SER A 156 -8.81 8.58 -18.42
N GLU A 157 -9.97 9.05 -18.87
CA GLU A 157 -10.10 9.97 -20.00
C GLU A 157 -9.67 11.40 -19.65
N GLU A 158 -10.10 11.90 -18.49
CA GLU A 158 -9.90 13.31 -18.09
C GLU A 158 -8.51 13.56 -17.52
N LYS A 159 -8.02 12.65 -16.66
CA LYS A 159 -6.79 12.86 -15.90
C LYS A 159 -5.56 12.22 -16.54
N LYS A 160 -5.73 11.45 -17.62
CA LYS A 160 -4.66 10.67 -18.28
C LYS A 160 -3.92 9.74 -17.33
N ILE A 161 -4.59 9.27 -16.29
CA ILE A 161 -4.06 8.31 -15.33
C ILE A 161 -4.33 6.91 -15.91
N PRO A 162 -3.33 6.01 -15.98
CA PRO A 162 -3.57 4.62 -16.34
C PRO A 162 -4.52 3.96 -15.34
N VAL A 163 -5.58 3.35 -15.86
CA VAL A 163 -6.58 2.64 -15.07
C VAL A 163 -6.72 1.21 -15.60
N GLU A 164 -6.71 0.24 -14.70
CA GLU A 164 -6.86 -1.18 -15.03
C GLU A 164 -7.98 -1.83 -14.21
N GLU A 165 -8.84 -2.59 -14.89
CA GLU A 165 -9.84 -3.43 -14.23
C GLU A 165 -9.23 -4.80 -13.92
N SER A 166 -9.47 -5.28 -12.70
CA SER A 166 -9.21 -6.66 -12.30
C SER A 166 -10.51 -7.43 -12.15
N GLU A 167 -10.57 -8.63 -12.72
CA GLU A 167 -11.76 -9.48 -12.65
C GLU A 167 -12.14 -9.82 -11.20
N THR A 168 -11.15 -10.04 -10.33
CA THR A 168 -11.39 -10.35 -8.91
C THR A 168 -10.21 -9.94 -8.04
N ILE A 169 -10.44 -9.84 -6.72
CA ILE A 169 -9.36 -9.65 -5.73
C ILE A 169 -8.23 -10.70 -5.87
N ARG A 170 -8.55 -11.93 -6.28
CA ARG A 170 -7.55 -13.00 -6.43
C ARG A 170 -6.62 -12.78 -7.62
N ALA A 171 -7.10 -12.10 -8.66
CA ALA A 171 -6.35 -11.78 -9.87
C ALA A 171 -5.53 -10.48 -9.74
N LEU A 172 -5.60 -9.80 -8.58
CA LEU A 172 -4.82 -8.59 -8.34
C LEU A 172 -3.31 -8.84 -8.40
N ASP A 173 -2.84 -10.06 -8.17
CA ASP A 173 -1.42 -10.36 -8.17
C ASP A 173 -0.77 -10.12 -9.54
N GLU A 174 -1.46 -10.42 -10.64
CA GLU A 174 -0.97 -10.15 -12.01
C GLU A 174 -0.82 -8.64 -12.25
N HIS A 175 -1.82 -7.85 -11.87
CA HIS A 175 -1.80 -6.39 -12.04
C HIS A 175 -0.76 -5.72 -11.11
N LEU A 176 -0.68 -6.18 -9.85
CA LEU A 176 0.31 -5.69 -8.89
C LEU A 176 1.74 -6.02 -9.35
N LYS A 177 1.98 -7.24 -9.87
CA LYS A 177 3.28 -7.64 -10.43
C LYS A 177 3.71 -6.71 -11.56
N LYS A 178 2.79 -6.44 -12.49
CA LYS A 178 3.01 -5.53 -13.61
C LYS A 178 3.38 -4.12 -13.13
N VAL A 179 2.51 -3.49 -12.33
CA VAL A 179 2.70 -2.09 -11.91
C VAL A 179 3.94 -1.92 -11.03
N LEU A 180 4.11 -2.76 -10.02
CA LEU A 180 5.26 -2.65 -9.10
C LEU A 180 6.58 -3.02 -9.79
N GLY A 181 6.55 -3.95 -10.75
CA GLY A 181 7.70 -4.30 -11.58
C GLY A 181 8.09 -3.18 -12.55
N GLU A 182 7.12 -2.53 -13.20
CA GLU A 182 7.34 -1.34 -14.03
C GLU A 182 7.98 -0.19 -13.23
N TRP A 183 7.67 -0.09 -11.94
CA TRP A 183 8.27 0.89 -11.02
C TRP A 183 9.60 0.44 -10.41
N GLY A 184 10.07 -0.78 -10.69
CA GLY A 184 11.34 -1.33 -10.19
C GLY A 184 11.38 -1.51 -8.68
N VAL A 185 10.23 -1.86 -8.08
CA VAL A 185 10.04 -1.97 -6.63
C VAL A 185 10.08 -3.45 -6.20
N ILE A 186 9.70 -4.35 -7.10
CA ILE A 186 9.76 -5.82 -6.95
C ILE A 186 10.38 -6.46 -8.19
#